data_AF-A0AAF0E587-F1
#
_entry.id   AF-A0AAF0E587-F1
#
_cell.length_a   1.000
_cell.length_b   1.000
_cell.length_c   1.000
_cell.angle_alpha   90.00
_cell.angle_beta   90.00
_cell.angle_gamma   90.00
#
_symmetry.space_group_name_H-M   'P 1'
#
loop_
_entity.id
_entity.type
_entity.pdbx_description
1 polymer ?
#
loop_
_entity_poly.entity_id
_entity_poly.type
_entity_poly.pdbx_seq_one_letter_code
_entity_poly.pdbx_strand_id
1 'polypeptide(L)'
;MSMPFGFGYTAKTAGLDPKLRPPRLVPPFWQLLGFGVFFGAGGYMIEQGDVLNGSGVISAWSLTYVTFATLPALRHMHRSPLSMLLSVSVVGMGLGIYANYYFDKASWRGAIPGLLPKPKTPSPDHENKGILHV
;
A
#
# COMPACT_ATOMS: atom_id res chain seq x y z
N MET A 1 -22.63 -18.16 22.75
CA MET A 1 -21.70 -17.16 22.19
C MET A 1 -21.87 -17.17 20.68
N SER A 2 -22.54 -16.18 20.07
CA SER A 2 -22.74 -16.14 18.61
C SER A 2 -21.52 -15.50 17.94
N MET A 3 -20.84 -16.22 17.05
CA MET A 3 -19.69 -15.68 16.32
C MET A 3 -20.10 -14.51 15.41
N PRO A 4 -19.23 -13.50 15.18
CA PRO A 4 -19.54 -12.32 14.37
C PRO A 4 -19.47 -12.58 12.86
N PHE A 5 -19.66 -13.83 12.44
CA PHE A 5 -19.64 -14.26 11.05
C PHE A 5 -20.83 -15.19 10.83
N GLY A 6 -21.91 -14.65 10.26
CA GLY A 6 -23.10 -15.42 9.94
C GLY A 6 -24.34 -14.54 9.70
N PHE A 7 -25.27 -15.04 8.88
CA PHE A 7 -26.52 -14.38 8.53
C PHE A 7 -27.34 -13.89 9.74
N GLY A 8 -27.20 -14.54 10.91
CA GLY A 8 -27.87 -14.16 12.16
C GLY A 8 -27.39 -12.85 12.80
N TYR A 9 -26.14 -12.43 12.61
CA TYR A 9 -25.65 -11.13 13.14
C TYR A 9 -26.22 -9.96 12.33
N THR A 10 -26.34 -10.15 11.02
CA THR A 10 -27.03 -9.24 10.09
C THR A 10 -28.50 -9.06 10.47
N ALA A 11 -29.21 -10.13 10.84
CA ALA A 11 -30.61 -10.04 11.27
C ALA A 11 -30.78 -9.23 12.57
N LYS A 12 -29.90 -9.41 13.57
CA LYS A 12 -29.96 -8.64 14.83
C LYS A 12 -29.61 -7.17 14.69
N THR A 13 -28.77 -6.83 13.72
CA THR A 13 -28.34 -5.43 13.48
C THR A 13 -29.17 -4.72 12.43
N ALA A 14 -29.96 -5.44 11.62
CA ALA A 14 -30.79 -4.90 10.55
C ALA A 14 -31.81 -3.84 11.02
N GLY A 15 -32.30 -3.94 12.26
CA GLY A 15 -33.25 -2.98 12.85
C GLY A 15 -32.61 -1.77 13.54
N LEU A 16 -31.27 -1.72 13.68
CA LEU A 16 -30.57 -0.57 14.25
C LEU A 16 -30.28 0.45 13.16
N ASP A 17 -30.44 1.74 13.49
CA ASP A 17 -29.94 2.86 12.68
C ASP A 17 -28.50 2.54 12.24
N PRO A 18 -28.17 2.62 10.94
CA PRO A 18 -26.82 2.39 10.43
C PRO A 18 -25.73 3.12 11.22
N LYS A 19 -26.04 4.29 11.82
CA LYS A 19 -25.12 5.09 12.65
C LYS A 19 -24.81 4.47 14.01
N LEU A 20 -25.68 3.60 14.51
CA LEU A 20 -25.55 2.93 15.82
C LEU A 20 -24.87 1.55 15.70
N ARG A 21 -24.59 1.07 14.49
CA ARG A 21 -23.94 -0.23 14.29
C ARG A 21 -22.44 -0.12 14.57
N PRO A 22 -21.87 -0.96 15.44
CA PRO A 22 -20.43 -0.96 15.66
C PRO A 22 -19.70 -1.31 14.34
N PRO A 23 -18.58 -0.65 14.02
CA PRO A 23 -17.85 -0.92 12.78
C PRO A 23 -17.34 -2.35 12.78
N ARG A 24 -17.38 -2.99 11.61
CA ARG A 24 -16.77 -4.32 11.43
C ARG A 24 -15.25 -4.18 11.53
N LEU A 25 -14.66 -4.83 12.53
CA LEU A 25 -13.23 -4.73 12.81
C LEU A 25 -12.36 -5.51 11.81
N VAL A 26 -12.89 -6.61 11.28
CA VAL A 26 -12.19 -7.44 10.31
C VAL A 26 -12.97 -7.39 9.00
N PRO A 27 -12.32 -7.06 7.87
CA PRO A 27 -12.96 -7.08 6.57
C PRO A 27 -13.53 -8.47 6.24
N PRO A 28 -14.66 -8.57 5.51
CA PRO A 28 -15.18 -9.84 5.02
C PRO A 28 -14.13 -10.62 4.22
N PHE A 29 -14.26 -11.95 4.23
CA PHE A 29 -13.34 -12.87 3.55
C PHE A 29 -13.03 -12.46 2.11
N TRP A 30 -14.05 -12.12 1.32
CA TRP A 30 -13.85 -11.73 -0.09
C TRP A 30 -13.07 -10.42 -0.26
N GLN A 31 -13.18 -9.49 0.69
CA GLN A 31 -12.35 -8.27 0.67
C GLN A 31 -10.91 -8.61 1.02
N LEU A 32 -10.68 -9.44 2.05
CA LEU A 32 -9.34 -9.91 2.41
C LEU A 32 -8.69 -10.69 1.26
N LEU A 33 -9.44 -11.55 0.57
CA LEU A 33 -8.97 -12.26 -0.61
C LEU A 33 -8.56 -11.28 -1.71
N GLY A 34 -9.39 -10.28 -2.00
CA GLY A 34 -9.09 -9.23 -2.97
C GLY A 34 -7.80 -8.48 -2.63
N PHE A 35 -7.65 -8.01 -1.39
CA PHE A 35 -6.41 -7.38 -0.93
C PHE A 35 -5.21 -8.32 -1.06
N GLY A 36 -5.36 -9.59 -0.69
CA GLY A 36 -4.32 -10.60 -0.83
C GLY A 36 -3.85 -10.78 -2.27
N VAL A 37 -4.77 -10.80 -3.24
CA VAL A 37 -4.44 -10.86 -4.67
C VAL A 37 -3.63 -9.65 -5.11
N PHE A 38 -4.02 -8.44 -4.72
CA PHE A 38 -3.27 -7.24 -5.11
C PHE A 38 -1.89 -7.15 -4.45
N PHE A 39 -1.77 -7.54 -3.18
CA PHE A 39 -0.46 -7.61 -2.52
C PHE A 39 0.43 -8.68 -3.14
N GLY A 40 -0.12 -9.85 -3.48
CA GLY A 40 0.60 -10.89 -4.20
C GLY A 40 1.04 -10.45 -5.60
N ALA A 41 0.17 -9.79 -6.35
CA ALA A 41 0.49 -9.25 -7.67
C ALA A 41 1.60 -8.19 -7.60
N GLY A 42 1.53 -7.27 -6.64
CA GLY A 42 2.59 -6.27 -6.43
C GLY A 42 3.93 -6.91 -6.03
N GLY A 43 3.89 -7.94 -5.18
CA GLY A 43 5.08 -8.73 -4.82
C GLY A 43 5.69 -9.45 -6.03
N TYR A 44 4.85 -10.06 -6.86
CA TYR A 44 5.28 -10.71 -8.10
C TYR A 44 5.94 -9.72 -9.08
N MET A 45 5.37 -8.52 -9.25
CA MET A 45 5.99 -7.46 -10.07
C MET A 45 7.39 -7.09 -9.57
N ILE A 46 7.55 -6.94 -8.25
CA ILE A 46 8.85 -6.67 -7.62
C ILE A 46 9.84 -7.80 -7.89
N GLU A 47 9.40 -9.06 -7.78
CA GLU A 47 10.23 -10.24 -8.05
C GLU A 47 10.69 -10.31 -9.51
N GLN A 48 9.83 -9.92 -10.47
CA GLN A 48 10.17 -9.83 -11.89
C GLN A 48 11.06 -8.62 -12.25
N GLY A 49 11.44 -7.79 -11.28
CA GLY A 49 12.29 -6.62 -11.47
C GLY A 49 11.53 -5.31 -11.76
N ASP A 50 10.20 -5.36 -11.89
CA ASP A 50 9.36 -4.17 -12.01
C ASP A 50 8.98 -3.61 -10.62
N VAL A 51 10.01 -3.15 -9.92
CA VAL A 51 9.89 -2.68 -8.53
C VAL A 51 9.04 -1.41 -8.45
N LEU A 52 9.08 -0.55 -9.47
CA LEU A 52 8.31 0.70 -9.48
C LEU A 52 6.81 0.45 -9.57
N ASN A 53 6.34 -0.38 -10.51
CA ASN A 53 4.91 -0.65 -10.60
C ASN A 53 4.44 -1.52 -9.43
N GLY A 54 5.24 -2.51 -9.00
CA GLY A 54 4.87 -3.36 -7.87
C GLY A 54 4.75 -2.59 -6.55
N SER A 55 5.67 -1.67 -6.27
CA SER A 55 5.57 -0.78 -5.10
C SER A 55 4.37 0.18 -5.19
N GLY A 56 4.02 0.65 -6.40
CA GLY A 56 2.81 1.43 -6.66
C GLY A 56 1.53 0.66 -6.36
N VAL A 57 1.44 -0.60 -6.82
CA VAL A 57 0.31 -1.48 -6.52
C VAL A 57 0.17 -1.70 -5.01
N ILE A 58 1.25 -2.10 -4.34
CA ILE A 58 1.21 -2.36 -2.89
C ILE A 58 0.80 -1.09 -2.12
N SER A 59 1.38 0.06 -2.45
CA SER A 59 1.07 1.32 -1.77
C SER A 59 -0.38 1.79 -1.98
N ALA A 60 -0.90 1.73 -3.21
CA ALA A 60 -2.26 2.14 -3.54
C ALA A 60 -3.31 1.29 -2.80
N TRP A 61 -3.12 -0.03 -2.79
CA TRP A 61 -4.04 -0.95 -2.10
C TRP A 61 -3.89 -0.86 -0.58
N SER A 62 -2.70 -0.57 -0.06
CA SER A 62 -2.54 -0.25 1.36
C SER A 62 -3.25 1.03 1.77
N LEU A 63 -3.17 2.09 0.96
CA LEU A 63 -3.89 3.34 1.24
C LEU A 63 -5.41 3.10 1.24
N THR A 64 -5.90 2.32 0.28
CA THR A 64 -7.30 1.90 0.21
C THR A 64 -7.73 1.15 1.48
N TYR A 65 -6.93 0.17 1.92
CA TYR A 65 -7.20 -0.56 3.16
C TYR A 65 -7.24 0.37 4.37
N VAL A 66 -6.28 1.27 4.50
CA VAL A 66 -6.23 2.21 5.62
C VAL A 66 -7.46 3.12 5.62
N THR A 67 -7.80 3.72 4.48
CA THR A 67 -8.91 4.67 4.38
C THR A 67 -10.27 4.02 4.64
N PHE A 68 -10.51 2.81 4.12
CA PHE A 68 -11.84 2.19 4.17
C PHE A 68 -12.01 1.13 5.26
N ALA A 69 -10.94 0.50 5.75
CA ALA A 69 -11.01 -0.51 6.81
C ALA A 69 -10.43 -0.01 8.14
N THR A 70 -9.22 0.55 8.13
CA THR A 70 -8.52 0.94 9.38
C THR A 70 -9.11 2.20 10.02
N LEU A 71 -9.24 3.31 9.28
CA LEU A 71 -9.68 4.59 9.83
C LEU A 71 -11.08 4.54 10.47
N PRO A 72 -12.11 3.94 9.84
CA PRO A 72 -13.45 3.88 10.45
C PRO A 72 -13.49 3.02 11.72
N ALA A 73 -12.60 2.03 11.82
CA ALA A 73 -12.54 1.08 12.94
C ALA A 73 -11.52 1.48 14.02
N LEU A 74 -10.74 2.55 13.83
CA LEU A 74 -9.53 2.87 14.61
C LEU A 74 -9.77 2.87 16.12
N ARG A 75 -10.85 3.52 16.58
CA ARG A 75 -11.19 3.60 18.02
C ARG A 75 -11.51 2.25 18.65
N HIS A 76 -11.96 1.29 17.84
CA HIS A 76 -12.41 -0.03 18.28
C HIS A 76 -11.37 -1.12 18.02
N MET A 77 -10.25 -0.79 17.39
CA MET A 77 -9.26 -1.75 16.89
C MET A 77 -8.60 -2.56 18.02
N HIS A 78 -8.41 -1.96 19.20
CA HIS A 78 -7.87 -2.63 20.39
C HIS A 78 -8.69 -3.88 20.81
N ARG A 79 -9.94 -4.00 20.35
CA ARG A 79 -10.81 -5.14 20.65
C ARG A 79 -10.55 -6.35 19.75
N SER A 80 -9.74 -6.21 18.71
CA SER A 80 -9.40 -7.29 17.78
C SER A 80 -7.91 -7.31 17.46
N PRO A 81 -7.11 -8.24 18.04
CA PRO A 81 -5.69 -8.33 17.76
C PRO A 81 -5.40 -8.61 16.28
N LEU A 82 -6.27 -9.36 15.60
CA LEU A 82 -6.18 -9.61 14.16
C LEU A 82 -6.31 -8.31 13.34
N SER A 83 -7.29 -7.46 13.67
CA SER A 83 -7.49 -6.17 12.99
C SER A 83 -6.28 -5.24 13.18
N MET A 84 -5.71 -5.23 14.39
CA MET A 84 -4.48 -4.50 14.66
C MET A 84 -3.31 -5.02 13.83
N LEU A 85 -3.08 -6.34 13.83
CA LEU A 85 -1.99 -6.95 13.07
C LEU A 85 -2.10 -6.64 11.57
N LEU A 86 -3.29 -6.81 10.99
CA LEU A 86 -3.53 -6.48 9.58
C LEU A 86 -3.24 -5.00 9.30
N SER A 87 -3.76 -4.10 10.13
CA SER A 87 -3.57 -2.65 9.95
C SER A 87 -2.11 -2.23 10.11
N VAL A 88 -1.40 -2.78 11.09
CA VAL A 88 0.03 -2.50 11.32
C VAL A 88 0.88 -3.01 10.15
N SER A 89 0.62 -4.22 9.66
CA SER A 89 1.32 -4.78 8.50
C SER A 89 1.11 -3.93 7.24
N VAL A 90 -0.14 -3.54 6.96
CA VAL A 90 -0.51 -2.72 5.82
C VAL A 90 0.14 -1.34 5.87
N VAL A 91 0.11 -0.68 7.03
CA VAL A 91 0.74 0.63 7.24
C VAL A 91 2.26 0.52 7.15
N GLY A 92 2.87 -0.42 7.89
CA GLY A 92 4.32 -0.57 7.97
C GLY A 92 4.95 -0.93 6.63
N MET A 93 4.50 -2.02 6.00
CA MET A 93 5.07 -2.44 4.72
C MET A 93 4.60 -1.56 3.58
N GLY A 94 3.28 -1.37 3.46
CA GLY A 94 2.72 -0.72 2.29
C GLY A 94 2.93 0.79 2.25
N LEU A 95 2.66 1.49 3.34
CA LEU A 95 2.85 2.95 3.40
C LEU A 95 4.27 3.32 3.84
N GLY A 96 4.86 2.58 4.78
CA GLY A 96 6.21 2.89 5.28
C GLY A 96 7.32 2.56 4.29
N ILE A 97 7.30 1.38 3.69
CA ILE A 97 8.38 0.91 2.80
C ILE A 97 8.02 1.21 1.34
N TYR A 98 6.94 0.62 0.85
CA TYR A 98 6.64 0.64 -0.58
C TYR A 98 6.13 1.99 -1.08
N ALA A 99 5.29 2.70 -0.32
CA ALA A 99 4.86 4.04 -0.71
C ALA A 99 6.01 5.04 -0.65
N ASN A 100 6.89 4.94 0.36
CA ASN A 100 8.08 5.79 0.43
C ASN A 100 8.99 5.57 -0.79
N TYR A 101 9.24 4.32 -1.18
CA TYR A 101 9.97 4.00 -2.41
C TYR A 101 9.24 4.52 -3.66
N TYR A 102 7.95 4.24 -3.79
CA TYR A 102 7.16 4.62 -4.96
C TYR A 102 7.14 6.14 -5.14
N PHE A 103 6.84 6.90 -4.10
CA PHE A 103 6.75 8.36 -4.18
C PHE A 103 8.12 9.03 -4.35
N ASP A 104 9.21 8.44 -3.83
CA ASP A 104 10.56 8.92 -4.12
C ASP A 104 10.90 8.80 -5.62
N LYS A 105 10.62 7.61 -6.20
CA LYS A 105 10.95 7.28 -7.60
C LYS A 105 9.98 7.86 -8.63
N ALA A 106 8.68 7.79 -8.37
CA ALA A 106 7.64 8.37 -9.21
C ALA A 106 7.57 9.90 -9.07
N SER A 107 8.26 10.46 -8.06
CA SER A 107 8.56 11.87 -7.79
C SER A 107 7.65 12.90 -8.45
N TRP A 108 6.87 13.59 -7.60
CA TRP A 108 6.26 14.90 -7.91
C TRP A 108 7.32 15.98 -8.26
N ARG A 109 8.61 15.69 -8.08
CA ARG A 109 9.75 16.56 -8.44
C ARG A 109 9.84 16.85 -9.94
N GLY A 110 9.24 16.02 -10.81
CA GLY A 110 9.07 16.34 -12.22
C GLY A 110 7.90 17.30 -12.50
N ALA A 111 6.94 17.39 -11.58
CA ALA A 111 5.79 18.30 -11.69
C ALA A 111 6.09 19.70 -11.12
N ILE A 112 7.14 19.85 -10.30
CA ILE A 112 7.64 21.15 -9.82
C ILE A 112 8.90 21.52 -10.62
N PRO A 113 8.84 22.54 -11.50
CA PRO A 113 10.01 22.99 -12.24
C PRO A 113 11.17 23.33 -11.29
N GLY A 114 12.31 22.64 -11.45
CA GLY A 114 13.55 22.93 -10.69
C GLY A 114 13.95 21.92 -9.60
N LEU A 115 13.12 20.91 -9.31
CA LEU A 115 13.45 19.85 -8.34
C LEU A 115 14.05 18.58 -8.97
N LEU A 116 14.18 18.54 -10.30
CA LEU A 116 14.89 17.49 -11.00
C LEU A 116 16.38 17.54 -10.64
N PRO A 117 17.02 16.39 -10.35
CA PRO A 117 18.47 16.32 -10.22
C PRO A 117 19.10 16.92 -11.48
N LYS A 118 20.05 17.85 -11.32
CA LYS A 118 20.81 18.36 -12.46
C LYS A 118 21.45 17.16 -13.17
N PRO A 119 21.40 17.09 -14.51
CA PRO A 119 22.13 16.09 -15.26
C PRO A 119 23.58 16.08 -14.78
N LYS A 120 24.08 14.89 -14.45
CA LYS A 120 25.49 14.70 -14.09
C LYS A 120 26.29 15.08 -15.34
N THR A 121 26.93 16.24 -15.34
CA THR A 121 27.81 16.66 -16.43
C THR A 121 28.90 15.58 -16.59
N PRO A 122 29.15 15.08 -17.80
CA PRO A 122 30.30 14.22 -18.04
C PRO A 122 31.55 14.97 -17.57
N SER A 123 32.35 14.34 -16.71
CA SER A 123 33.68 14.87 -16.40
C SER A 123 34.49 14.88 -17.70
N PRO A 124 35.22 15.96 -18.02
CA PRO A 124 36.02 16.05 -19.25
C PRO A 124 37.22 15.09 -19.29
N ASP A 125 37.40 14.25 -18.27
CA ASP A 125 38.61 13.46 -18.04
C ASP A 125 38.72 12.18 -18.89
N HIS A 126 37.78 11.94 -19.80
CA HIS A 126 37.85 10.87 -20.81
C HIS A 126 38.09 11.39 -22.23
N GLU A 127 38.73 12.55 -22.37
CA GLU A 127 39.37 12.91 -23.63
C GLU A 127 40.76 12.23 -23.72
N ASN A 128 40.89 11.36 -24.71
CA ASN A 128 42.15 10.95 -25.34
C ASN A 128 43.01 9.87 -24.66
N LYS A 129 42.61 8.58 -24.81
CA LYS A 129 43.53 7.45 -25.01
C LYS A 129 42.87 6.36 -25.87
N GLY A 130 42.91 6.49 -27.19
CA GLY A 130 42.33 5.44 -28.04
C GLY A 130 42.40 5.61 -29.55
N ILE A 131 43.23 6.50 -30.10
CA ILE A 131 43.48 6.51 -31.55
C ILE A 131 44.99 6.38 -31.78
N LEU A 132 45.45 5.13 -31.80
CA LEU A 132 46.64 4.69 -32.54
C LEU A 132 46.39 3.24 -32.95
N HIS A 133 45.75 3.07 -34.10
CA HIS A 133 45.94 1.89 -34.94
C HIS A 133 46.44 2.42 -36.29
N VAL A 134 47.76 2.36 -36.46
CA VAL A 134 48.42 2.23 -37.76
C VAL A 134 48.36 0.76 -38.14
#